data_AF-A0A9X4P7A5-F1
#
_entry.id   AF-A0A9X4P7A5-F1
#
_cell.length_a   1.000
_cell.length_b   1.000
_cell.length_c   1.000
_cell.angle_alpha   90.00
_cell.angle_beta   90.00
_cell.angle_gamma   90.00
#
_symmetry.space_group_name_H-M   'P 1'
#
loop_
_entity.id
_entity.type
_entity.pdbx_description
1 polymer ?
#
loop_
_entity_poly.entity_id
_entity_poly.type
_entity_poly.pdbx_seq_one_letter_code
_entity_poly.pdbx_strand_id
1 'polypeptide(L)' 'MIEDIKEKKSENTALITMILDEITSLYQLESSGQLYEINRLENALVTSLYMLDKRVKDIDKLIDQLIEAELHRKRRVNK' A
#
# COMPACT_ATOMS: atom_id res chain seq x y z
N MET A 1 -12.29 10.25 7.62
CA MET A 1 -12.69 8.92 7.09
C MET A 1 -12.53 8.82 5.57
N ILE A 2 -13.31 9.54 4.75
CA ILE A 2 -13.10 9.52 3.28
C ILE A 2 -11.79 10.22 2.90
N GLU A 3 -11.46 11.36 3.54
CA GLU A 3 -10.13 11.98 3.42
C GLU A 3 -9.02 10.99 3.80
N ASP A 4 -9.14 10.30 4.94
CA ASP A 4 -8.14 9.35 5.45
C ASP A 4 -7.91 8.18 4.47
N ILE A 5 -8.97 7.69 3.83
CA ILE A 5 -8.87 6.66 2.76
C ILE A 5 -8.15 7.21 1.53
N LYS A 6 -8.45 8.45 1.12
CA LYS A 6 -7.77 9.09 -0.03
C LYS A 6 -6.29 9.34 0.25
N GLU A 7 -5.95 9.78 1.46
CA GLU A 7 -4.57 9.97 1.90
C GLU A 7 -3.82 8.63 1.88
N LYS A 8 -4.36 7.59 2.52
CA LYS A 8 -3.77 6.24 2.51
C LYS A 8 -3.60 5.67 1.10
N LYS A 9 -4.56 5.94 0.19
CA LYS A 9 -4.43 5.57 -1.23
C LYS A 9 -3.28 6.30 -1.91
N SER A 10 -3.12 7.60 -1.67
CA SER A 10 -2.00 8.39 -2.24
C SER A 10 -0.64 7.87 -1.74
N GLU A 11 -0.54 7.57 -0.45
CA GLU A 11 0.68 7.01 0.13
C GLU A 11 1.00 5.61 -0.45
N ASN A 12 -0.01 4.76 -0.66
CA ASN A 12 0.18 3.45 -1.31
C ASN A 12 0.66 3.60 -2.75
N THR A 13 0.09 4.53 -3.52
CA THR A 13 0.54 4.80 -4.89
C THR A 13 2.01 5.22 -4.90
N ALA A 14 2.43 6.09 -3.98
CA ALA A 14 3.83 6.53 -3.89
C ALA A 14 4.78 5.36 -3.60
N LEU A 15 4.41 4.48 -2.66
CA LEU A 15 5.18 3.27 -2.34
C LEU A 15 5.29 2.32 -3.55
N ILE A 16 4.20 2.12 -4.30
CA ILE A 16 4.20 1.29 -5.50
C ILE A 16 5.13 1.88 -6.57
N THR A 17 5.08 3.20 -6.78
CA THR A 17 5.99 3.87 -7.72
C THR A 17 7.45 3.68 -7.32
N MET A 18 7.79 3.86 -6.04
CA MET A 18 9.16 3.62 -5.55
C MET A 18 9.64 2.20 -5.82
N ILE A 19 8.78 1.20 -5.56
CA ILE A 19 9.06 -0.22 -5.85
C ILE A 19 9.33 -0.44 -7.34
N LEU A 20 8.52 0.16 -8.23
CA LEU A 20 8.67 0.01 -9.67
C LEU A 20 9.93 0.68 -10.20
N ASP A 21 10.31 1.85 -9.67
CA ASP A 21 11.55 2.55 -10.04
C ASP A 21 12.77 1.73 -9.62
N GLU A 22 12.73 1.14 -8.42
CA GLU A 22 13.75 0.24 -7.90
C GLU A 22 13.92 -1.03 -8.76
N ILE A 23 12.82 -1.68 -9.15
CA ILE A 23 12.84 -2.84 -10.05
C ILE A 23 13.34 -2.44 -11.45
N THR A 24 12.92 -1.29 -11.97
CA THR A 24 13.34 -0.83 -13.31
C THR A 24 14.84 -0.53 -13.34
N SER A 25 15.39 0.00 -12.25
CA SER A 25 16.81 0.27 -12.10
C SER A 25 17.66 -1.01 -12.16
N LEU A 26 17.11 -2.15 -11.72
CA LEU A 26 17.79 -3.45 -11.83
C LEU A 26 17.96 -3.92 -13.27
N TYR A 27 16.96 -3.72 -14.12
CA TYR A 27 17.03 -4.11 -15.53
C TYR A 27 18.06 -3.30 -16.32
N GLN A 28 18.53 -2.17 -15.78
CA GLN A 28 19.52 -1.29 -16.41
C GLN A 28 20.97 -1.58 -15.97
N LEU A 29 21.20 -2.50 -15.03
CA LEU A 29 22.54 -2.79 -14.50
C LEU A 29 23.32 -3.82 -15.34
N GLU A 30 24.58 -3.50 -15.63
CA GLU A 30 25.56 -4.44 -16.18
C GLU A 30 25.94 -5.55 -15.18
N SER A 31 26.31 -6.71 -15.71
CA SER A 31 26.37 -8.03 -15.04
C SER A 31 27.33 -8.15 -13.84
N SER A 32 28.27 -7.22 -13.64
CA SER A 32 29.28 -7.33 -12.57
C SER A 32 28.83 -6.78 -11.20
N GLY A 33 27.76 -5.98 -11.14
CA GLY A 33 27.19 -5.41 -9.90
C GLY A 33 25.84 -6.01 -9.48
N GLN A 34 25.27 -6.90 -10.29
CA GLN A 34 23.88 -7.35 -10.15
C GLN A 34 23.59 -8.05 -8.82
N LEU A 35 24.49 -8.89 -8.30
CA LEU A 35 24.19 -9.69 -7.10
C LEU A 35 24.06 -8.82 -5.83
N TYR A 36 24.93 -7.82 -5.67
CA TYR A 36 24.86 -6.88 -4.54
C TYR A 36 23.60 -6.02 -4.62
N GLU A 37 23.28 -5.51 -5.81
CA GLU A 37 22.10 -4.68 -6.01
C GLU A 37 20.79 -5.47 -5.87
N ILE A 38 20.73 -6.71 -6.35
CA ILE A 38 19.59 -7.62 -6.13
C ILE A 38 19.37 -7.86 -4.63
N ASN A 39 20.41 -8.16 -3.85
CA ASN A 39 20.27 -8.38 -2.40
C ASN A 39 19.87 -7.10 -1.65
N ARG A 40 20.36 -5.93 -2.08
CA ARG A 40 19.94 -4.64 -1.51
C ARG A 40 18.46 -4.39 -1.76
N LEU A 41 18.02 -4.62 -2.99
CA LEU A 41 16.65 -4.45 -3.43
C LEU A 41 15.68 -5.44 -2.83
N GLU A 42 16.07 -6.71 -2.66
CA GLU A 42 15.25 -7.69 -1.96
C GLU A 42 14.88 -7.19 -0.55
N ASN A 43 15.86 -6.66 0.19
CA ASN A 43 15.61 -6.11 1.52
C ASN A 43 14.70 -4.87 1.52
N ALA A 44 14.88 -3.96 0.56
CA ALA A 44 14.06 -2.75 0.41
C ALA A 44 12.62 -3.07 -0.03
N LEU A 45 12.48 -3.97 -1.01
CA LEU A 45 11.20 -4.40 -1.58
C LEU A 45 10.37 -5.18 -0.57
N VAL A 46 10.97 -6.14 0.15
CA VAL A 46 10.26 -6.93 1.17
C VAL A 46 9.66 -6.01 2.23
N THR A 47 10.45 -5.06 2.74
CA THR A 47 9.98 -4.09 3.73
C THR A 47 8.85 -3.23 3.19
N SER A 48 9.00 -2.72 1.97
CA SER A 48 8.00 -1.87 1.31
C SER A 48 6.68 -2.63 1.04
N LEU A 49 6.76 -3.90 0.63
CA LEU A 49 5.60 -4.78 0.44
C LEU A 49 4.88 -5.08 1.76
N TYR A 50 5.61 -5.33 2.85
CA TYR A 50 5.01 -5.49 4.19
C TYR A 50 4.27 -4.22 4.65
N MET A 51 4.85 -3.05 4.39
CA MET A 51 4.20 -1.77 4.73
C MET A 51 2.94 -1.55 3.90
N LEU A 52 2.96 -1.89 2.61
CA LEU A 52 1.79 -1.83 1.73
C LEU A 52 0.67 -2.77 2.21
N ASP A 53 0.97 -4.03 2.53
CA ASP A 53 -0.02 -4.99 3.05
C ASP A 53 -0.70 -4.49 4.32
N LYS A 54 0.08 -3.94 5.27
CA LYS A 54 -0.47 -3.35 6.49
C LYS A 54 -1.43 -2.19 6.19
N ARG A 55 -1.04 -1.30 5.27
CA ARG A 55 -1.85 -0.14 4.88
C ARG A 55 -3.15 -0.55 4.18
N VAL A 56 -3.11 -1.60 3.34
CA VAL A 56 -4.33 -2.16 2.72
C VAL A 56 -5.29 -2.67 3.80
N LYS A 57 -4.79 -3.44 4.78
CA LYS A 57 -5.61 -3.92 5.91
C LYS A 57 -6.21 -2.79 6.74
N ASP A 58 -5.50 -1.68 6.91
CA ASP A 58 -6.03 -0.50 7.61
C ASP A 58 -7.14 0.18 6.80
N ILE A 59 -7.03 0.23 5.47
CA ILE A 59 -8.11 0.71 4.58
C ILE A 59 -9.34 -0.19 4.70
N ASP A 60 -9.17 -1.51 4.68
CA ASP A 60 -10.28 -2.46 4.80
C ASP A 60 -11.07 -2.24 6.10
N LYS A 61 -10.37 -2.05 7.23
CA LYS A 61 -11.01 -1.72 8.51
C LYS A 61 -11.81 -0.42 8.47
N LEU A 62 -11.29 0.62 7.81
CA LEU A 62 -12.00 1.89 7.66
C LEU A 62 -13.26 1.75 6.80
N ILE A 63 -13.21 0.90 5.77
CA ILE A 63 -14.37 0.56 4.93
C ILE A 63 -15.41 -0.19 5.75
N ASP A 64 -15.02 -1.19 6.54
CA ASP A 64 -15.94 -1.94 7.41
C ASP A 64 -16.67 -1.00 8.39
N GLN A 65 -15.92 -0.08 9.02
CA GLN A 65 -16.50 0.93 9.91
C GLN A 65 -17.50 1.87 9.21
N LEU A 66 -17.22 2.25 7.95
CA LEU A 66 -18.16 3.05 7.15
C LEU A 66 -19.45 2.28 6.85
N ILE A 67 -19.33 0.99 6.50
CA ILE A 67 -20.47 0.12 6.22
C ILE A 67 -21.34 -0.05 7.47
N GLU A 68 -20.73 -0.33 8.62
CA GLU A 68 -21.44 -0.45 9.90
C GLU A 68 -22.17 0.83 10.26
N ALA A 69 -21.51 1.99 10.16
CA ALA A 69 -22.10 3.28 10.44
C ALA A 69 -23.33 3.56 9.56
N GLU A 70 -23.25 3.24 8.27
CA GLU A 70 -24.37 3.41 7.32
C GLU A 70 -25.53 2.44 7.62
N LEU A 71 -25.23 1.17 7.96
CA LEU A 71 -26.25 0.19 8.38
C LEU A 71 -26.97 0.65 9.64
N HIS A 72 -26.22 1.16 10.63
CA HIS A 72 -26.80 1.73 11.85
C HIS A 72 -27.67 2.96 11.56
N ARG A 73 -27.24 3.84 10.66
CA ARG A 73 -28.03 4.99 10.22
C ARG A 73 -29.35 4.56 9.59
N LYS A 74 -29.33 3.63 8.63
CA LYS A 74 -30.55 3.09 7.99
C LYS A 74 -31.52 2.46 8.99
N ARG A 75 -31.01 1.70 9.96
CA ARG A 75 -31.84 1.10 11.02
C ARG A 75 -32.53 2.13 11.93
N ARG A 76 -31.93 3.30 12.13
CA ARG A 76 -32.53 4.40 12.91
C ARG A 76 -33.59 5.18 12.14
N VAL A 77 -33.49 5.26 10.82
CA VAL A 77 -34.45 5.97 9.96
C VAL A 77 -35.71 5.13 9.71
N ASN A 78 -35.61 3.80 9.72
CA ASN A 78 -36.73 2.87 9.52
C ASN A 78 -37.45 2.46 10.82
N LYS A 79 -37.22 3.16 11.93
CA LYS A 79 -37.78 2.87 13.25
C LYS A 79 -38.57 4.06 13.75
#